data_AF-A0A925FWN3-F1
#
_entry.id   AF-A0A925FWN3-F1
#
_cell.length_a   1.000
_cell.length_b   1.000
_cell.length_c   1.000
_cell.angle_alpha   90.00
_cell.angle_beta   90.00
_cell.angle_gamma   90.00
#
_symmetry.space_group_name_H-M   'P 1'
#
loop_
_entity.id
_entity.type
_entity.pdbx_description
1 polymer ?
#
loop_
_entity_poly.entity_id
_entity_poly.type
_entity_poly.pdbx_seq_one_letter_code
_entity_poly.pdbx_strand_id
1 'polypeptide(L)' 'VRFESLDGEPLNQQDVIGLYVSLSGNFKICSSELLNMWGDKKAYSLAQGQ' A
#
# COMPACT_ATOMS: atom_id res chain seq x y z
N VAL A 1 1.53 0.54 -8.95
CA VAL A 1 2.26 -0.57 -8.28
C VAL A 1 1.57 -0.84 -6.95
N ARG A 2 1.46 -2.10 -6.53
CA ARG A 2 0.87 -2.49 -5.23
C ARG A 2 1.97 -3.00 -4.31
N PHE A 3 1.97 -2.54 -3.06
CA PHE A 3 2.76 -3.08 -1.97
C PHE A 3 1.80 -3.55 -0.88
N GLU A 4 2.03 -4.74 -0.32
CA GLU A 4 1.23 -5.32 0.76
C GLU A 4 2.12 -5.46 2.01
N SER A 5 1.52 -5.46 3.20
CA SER A 5 2.26 -5.74 4.42
C SER A 5 2.77 -7.18 4.42
N LEU A 6 3.87 -7.41 5.14
CA LEU A 6 4.40 -8.75 5.33
C LEU A 6 3.48 -9.53 6.26
N ASP A 7 3.07 -10.72 5.84
CA ASP A 7 2.26 -11.66 6.62
C ASP A 7 0.95 -11.08 7.19
N GLY A 8 0.43 -10.00 6.60
CA GLY A 8 -0.79 -9.33 7.07
C GLY A 8 -0.62 -8.46 8.31
N GLU A 9 0.63 -8.19 8.73
CA GLU A 9 0.90 -7.35 9.89
C GLU A 9 0.42 -5.90 9.69
N PRO A 10 -0.09 -5.24 10.74
CA PRO A 10 -0.49 -3.85 10.65
C PRO A 10 0.72 -2.93 10.48
N LEU A 11 0.60 -1.97 9.57
CA LEU A 11 1.59 -0.92 9.36
C LEU A 11 1.15 0.38 10.02
N ASN A 12 2.12 1.14 10.51
CA ASN A 12 1.86 2.49 10.99
C ASN A 12 2.03 3.50 9.84
N GLN A 13 1.66 4.76 10.09
CA GLN A 13 1.71 5.80 9.06
C GLN A 13 3.15 6.16 8.64
N GLN A 14 4.14 6.01 9.53
CA GLN A 14 5.54 6.28 9.20
C GLN A 14 6.08 5.28 8.18
N ASP A 15 5.68 4.00 8.26
CA ASP A 15 6.09 2.97 7.31
C ASP A 15 5.63 3.33 5.88
N VAL A 16 4.37 3.76 5.74
CA VAL A 16 3.79 4.19 4.45
C VAL A 16 4.51 5.43 3.91
N ILE A 17 4.76 6.43 4.77
CA ILE A 17 5.48 7.65 4.37
C ILE A 17 6.92 7.31 3.94
N GLY A 18 7.61 6.43 4.67
CA GLY A 18 8.96 5.99 4.33
C GLY A 18 9.04 5.34 2.96
N LEU A 19 8.07 4.48 2.62
CA LEU A 19 7.95 3.90 1.28
C LEU A 19 7.69 4.98 0.22
N TYR A 20 6.76 5.90 0.47
CA TYR A 20 6.44 6.99 -0.46
C TYR A 20 7.66 7.88 -0.74
N VAL A 21 8.42 8.25 0.30
CA VAL A 21 9.66 9.04 0.17
C VAL A 21 10.70 8.31 -0.66
N SER A 22 10.92 7.02 -0.38
CA SER A 22 11.90 6.20 -1.09
C SER A 22 11.58 6.08 -2.58
N LEU A 23 10.31 5.90 -2.94
CA LEU A 23 9.87 5.81 -4.34
C LEU A 23 9.92 7.16 -5.06
N SER A 24 9.62 8.26 -4.34
CA SER A 24 9.63 9.61 -4.89
C SER A 24 11.02 10.07 -5.35
N GLY A 25 12.10 9.43 -4.87
CA GLY A 25 13.46 9.69 -5.35
C GLY A 25 13.68 9.30 -6.81
N ASN A 26 12.91 8.34 -7.33
CA ASN A 26 13.05 7.83 -8.70
C ASN A 26 11.85 8.13 -9.60
N PHE A 27 10.66 8.33 -9.02
CA PHE A 27 9.41 8.46 -9.78
C PHE A 27 8.56 9.63 -9.28
N LYS A 28 7.87 10.31 -10.21
CA LYS A 28 6.78 11.21 -9.85
C LYS A 28 5.54 10.40 -9.50
N ILE A 29 5.09 10.52 -8.26
CA ILE A 29 3.85 9.87 -7.78
C ILE A 29 2.70 10.88 -7.89
N CYS A 30 1.69 10.55 -8.68
CA CYS A 30 0.52 11.43 -8.89
C CYS A 30 -0.68 11.05 -8.02
N SER A 31 -0.67 9.85 -7.44
CA SER A 31 -1.71 9.35 -6.55
C SER A 31 -1.18 8.19 -5.71
N SER A 32 -1.75 8.02 -4.53
CA SER A 32 -1.50 6.89 -3.62
C SER A 32 -2.79 6.55 -2.89
N GLU A 33 -3.00 5.26 -2.63
CA GLU A 33 -4.18 4.75 -1.92
C GLU A 33 -3.74 3.70 -0.91
N LEU A 34 -4.37 3.71 0.28
CA LEU A 34 -4.12 2.72 1.33
C LEU A 34 -4.95 1.47 1.10
N LEU A 35 -4.31 0.30 1.21
CA LEU A 35 -4.98 -0.99 1.18
C LEU A 35 -5.47 -1.37 2.56
N ASN A 36 -6.68 -0.91 2.89
CA ASN A 36 -7.27 -1.20 4.19
C ASN A 36 -7.89 -2.60 4.26
N MET A 37 -7.85 -3.17 5.46
CA MET A 37 -8.56 -4.37 5.86
C MET A 37 -9.60 -4.01 6.92
N TRP A 38 -10.81 -4.54 6.82
CA TRP A 38 -11.84 -4.43 7.86
C TRP A 38 -12.11 -5.81 8.44
N GLY A 39 -11.41 -6.11 9.54
CA GLY A 39 -11.24 -7.50 9.98
C GLY A 39 -10.61 -8.32 8.85
N ASP A 40 -11.25 -9.42 8.47
CA ASP A 40 -10.73 -10.32 7.44
C ASP A 40 -11.08 -9.88 6.01
N LYS A 41 -11.80 -8.76 5.83
CA LYS A 41 -12.27 -8.30 4.51
C LYS A 41 -11.33 -7.25 3.92
N LYS A 42 -10.85 -7.52 2.70
CA LYS A 42 -10.15 -6.54 1.84
C LYS A 42 -11.11 -5.42 1.44
N ALA A 43 -10.79 -4.18 1.79
CA ALA A 43 -11.53 -2.98 1.37
C ALA A 43 -11.08 -2.45 -0.01
N TYR A 44 -10.47 -3.32 -0.81
CA TYR A 44 -9.92 -3.02 -2.13
C TYR A 44 -10.15 -4.20 -3.08
N SER A 45 -10.15 -3.93 -4.38
CA SER A 45 -10.27 -4.97 -5.41
C SER A 45 -8.92 -5.50 -5.86
N LEU A 46 -8.92 -6.69 -6.44
CA LEU A 46 -7.74 -7.22 -7.14
C LEU A 46 -7.71 -6.70 -8.58
N ALA A 47 -6.51 -6.65 -9.15
CA ALA A 47 -6.38 -6.41 -10.57
C ALA A 47 -6.99 -7.59 -11.35
N GLN A 48 -7.41 -7.36 -12.59
CA GLN A 48 -7.93 -8.42 -13.44
C GLN A 48 -6.85 -9.49 -13.67
N GLY A 49 -7.15 -10.75 -13.34
CA GLY A 49 -6.21 -11.87 -13.49
C GLY A 49 -5.21 -12.04 -12.33
N GLN A 50 -5.42 -11.34 -11.21
CA GLN A 50 -4.68 -11.51 -9.97
C GLN A 50 -5.45 -12.40 -8.98
#